data_AF-A0A4R5AER7-F1
#
_entry.id   AF-A0A4R5AER7-F1
#
_cell.length_a   1.000
_cell.length_b   1.000
_cell.length_c   1.000
_cell.angle_alpha   90.00
_cell.angle_beta   90.00
_cell.angle_gamma   90.00
#
_symmetry.space_group_name_H-M   'P 1'
#
loop_
_entity.id
_entity.type
_entity.pdbx_description
1 polymer ?
#
loop_
_entity_poly.entity_id
_entity_poly.type
_entity_poly.pdbx_seq_one_letter_code
_entity_poly.pdbx_strand_id
1 'polypeptide(L)' 'MPKQQEVVRKIVLETLMRKIEADHYPSSTMLDYIESLLTEEDIADYVALLAEHVDQDHYPSIPMLQRLLRLAA' A
#
# COMPACT_ATOMS: atom_id res chain seq x y z
N MET A 1 26.81 2.13 3.20
CA MET A 1 25.96 1.32 4.11
C MET A 1 24.57 1.11 3.50
N PRO A 2 24.45 0.33 2.41
CA PRO A 2 23.16 0.08 1.74
C PRO A 2 22.20 -0.81 2.56
N LYS A 3 22.73 -1.69 3.43
CA LYS A 3 21.92 -2.64 4.21
C LYS A 3 21.04 -1.97 5.28
N GLN A 4 21.47 -0.87 5.89
CA GLN A 4 20.68 -0.22 6.95
C GLN A 4 19.47 0.52 6.37
N GLN A 5 19.64 1.21 5.25
CA GLN A 5 18.53 1.89 4.55
C GLN A 5 17.47 0.89 4.11
N GLU A 6 17.90 -0.27 3.61
CA GLU A 6 17.01 -1.35 3.20
C GLU A 6 16.21 -1.93 4.38
N VAL A 7 16.86 -2.16 5.52
CA VAL A 7 16.17 -2.61 6.74
C VAL A 7 15.13 -1.58 7.20
N VAL A 8 15.48 -0.29 7.19
CA VAL A 8 14.55 0.78 7.58
C VAL A 8 13.37 0.85 6.60
N ARG A 9 13.63 0.83 5.29
CA ARG A 9 12.60 0.81 4.24
C ARG A 9 11.59 -0.30 4.49
N LYS A 10 12.08 -1.53 4.65
CA LYS A 10 11.24 -2.71 4.86
C LYS A 10 10.39 -2.61 6.13
N ILE A 11 10.98 -2.20 7.25
CA ILE A 11 10.25 -2.03 8.52
C ILE A 11 9.13 -0.99 8.40
N VAL A 12 9.42 0.14 7.75
CA VAL A 12 8.42 1.21 7.55
C VAL A 12 7.30 0.71 6.63
N LEU A 13 7.64 0.08 5.51
CA LEU A 13 6.68 -0.48 4.56
C LEU A 13 5.74 -1.48 5.25
N GLU A 14 6.29 -2.50 5.91
CA GLU A 14 5.49 -3.52 6.61
C GLU A 14 4.60 -2.91 7.71
N THR A 15 5.10 -1.88 8.40
CA THR A 15 4.32 -1.22 9.46
C THR A 15 3.13 -0.45 8.89
N LEU A 16 3.33 0.26 7.78
CA LEU A 16 2.25 0.98 7.12
C LEU A 16 1.26 0.03 6.47
N MET A 17 1.72 -1.04 5.81
CA MET A 17 0.89 -2.09 5.23
C MET A 17 -0.04 -2.73 6.27
N ARG A 18 0.50 -3.16 7.41
CA ARG A 18 -0.32 -3.69 8.52
C ARG A 18 -1.31 -2.67 9.08
N LYS A 19 -0.96 -1.39 9.06
CA LYS A 19 -1.83 -0.34 9.57
C LYS A 19 -3.01 -0.09 8.65
N ILE A 20 -2.76 0.01 7.34
CA ILE A 20 -3.85 0.19 6.38
C ILE A 20 -4.75 -1.03 6.33
N GLU A 21 -4.22 -2.25 6.49
CA GLU A 21 -5.03 -3.48 6.59
C GLU A 21 -6.08 -3.44 7.70
N ALA A 22 -5.77 -2.79 8.83
CA ALA A 22 -6.69 -2.66 9.95
C ALA A 22 -7.60 -1.42 9.87
N ASP A 23 -7.25 -0.42 9.04
CA ASP A 23 -7.95 0.85 8.96
C ASP A 23 -9.04 0.79 7.88
N HIS A 24 -10.32 0.88 8.28
CA HIS A 24 -11.44 0.89 7.30
C HIS A 24 -11.33 2.02 6.27
N TYR A 25 -10.75 3.17 6.66
CA TYR A 25 -10.48 4.31 5.78
C TYR A 25 -9.00 4.68 5.86
N PRO A 26 -8.12 4.01 5.10
CA PRO A 26 -6.69 4.25 5.17
C PRO A 26 -6.34 5.66 4.71
N SER A 27 -5.45 6.31 5.45
CA SER A 27 -4.99 7.66 5.13
C SER A 27 -4.25 7.70 3.80
N SER A 28 -4.63 8.64 2.92
CA SER A 28 -3.95 8.84 1.63
C SER A 28 -2.45 9.05 1.78
N THR A 29 -2.02 9.81 2.79
CA THR A 29 -0.59 10.01 3.08
C THR A 29 0.15 8.72 3.43
N MET A 30 -0.48 7.75 4.12
CA MET A 30 0.16 6.47 4.40
C MET A 30 0.30 5.64 3.12
N LEU A 31 -0.73 5.66 2.26
CA LEU A 31 -0.70 5.01 0.95
C LEU A 31 0.41 5.58 0.05
N ASP A 32 0.59 6.90 0.05
CA ASP A 32 1.65 7.56 -0.72
C ASP A 32 3.04 7.15 -0.22
N TYR A 33 3.23 7.05 1.10
CA TYR A 33 4.49 6.55 1.66
C TYR A 33 4.74 5.09 1.32
N ILE A 34 3.72 4.22 1.40
CA ILE A 34 3.82 2.82 0.97
C ILE A 34 4.30 2.76 -0.48
N GLU A 35 3.60 3.44 -1.39
CA GLU A 35 3.93 3.46 -2.82
C GLU A 35 5.35 3.94 -3.11
N SER A 36 5.85 4.92 -2.34
CA SER A 36 7.23 5.40 -2.47
C SER A 36 8.31 4.42 -1.98
N LEU A 37 7.92 3.42 -1.17
CA LEU A 37 8.81 2.43 -0.56
C LEU A 37 8.74 1.05 -1.22
N LEU A 38 7.77 0.82 -2.12
CA LEU A 38 7.59 -0.45 -2.81
C LEU A 38 8.81 -0.80 -3.65
N THR A 39 9.16 -2.08 -3.62
CA THR A 39 9.98 -2.75 -4.62
C THR A 39 9.11 -3.65 -5.49
N GLU A 40 9.66 -4.20 -6.58
CA GLU A 40 8.93 -5.14 -7.45
C GLU A 40 8.36 -6.34 -6.68
N GLU A 41 9.05 -6.80 -5.64
CA GLU A 41 8.63 -7.91 -4.78
C GLU A 41 7.41 -7.55 -3.91
N ASP A 42 7.23 -6.27 -3.57
CA ASP A 42 6.19 -5.80 -2.65
C ASP A 42 4.86 -5.50 -3.38
N ILE A 43 4.88 -5.36 -4.72
CA ILE A 43 3.72 -4.87 -5.49
C ILE A 43 2.52 -5.82 -5.38
N ALA A 44 2.74 -7.14 -5.45
CA ALA A 44 1.66 -8.12 -5.43
C ALA A 44 0.85 -8.05 -4.12
N ASP A 45 1.55 -7.94 -2.98
CA ASP A 45 0.93 -7.84 -1.66
C ASP A 45 0.17 -6.52 -1.51
N TYR A 46 0.72 -5.41 -2.01
CA TYR A 46 0.04 -4.12 -1.99
C TYR A 46 -1.23 -4.09 -2.85
N VAL A 47 -1.19 -4.67 -4.05
CA VAL A 47 -2.35 -4.79 -4.93
C VAL A 47 -3.45 -5.61 -4.28
N ALA A 48 -3.12 -6.75 -3.68
CA ALA A 48 -4.09 -7.60 -2.98
C ALA A 48 -4.76 -6.82 -1.85
N LEU A 49 -3.98 -6.07 -1.07
CA LEU A 49 -4.49 -5.29 0.05
C LEU A 49 -5.42 -4.16 -0.38
N LEU A 50 -5.08 -3.42 -1.45
CA LEU A 50 -5.94 -2.38 -2.01
C LEU A 50 -7.23 -2.96 -2.59
N ALA A 51 -7.15 -4.12 -3.26
CA ALA A 51 -8.31 -4.79 -3.84
C ALA A 51 -9.29 -5.25 -2.76
N GLU A 52 -8.78 -5.80 -1.65
CA GLU A 52 -9.61 -6.21 -0.50
C GLU A 52 -10.41 -5.03 0.07
N HIS A 53 -9.79 -3.87 0.25
CA HIS A 53 -10.49 -2.67 0.72
C HIS A 53 -11.58 -2.22 -0.26
N VAL A 54 -11.31 -2.29 -1.56
CA VAL A 54 -12.28 -1.94 -2.61
C VAL A 54 -13.47 -2.90 -2.58
N ASP A 55 -13.23 -4.20 -2.33
CA ASP A 55 -14.27 -5.23 -2.26
C ASP A 55 -15.13 -5.10 -0.99
N GLN A 56 -14.51 -4.76 0.14
CA GLN A 56 -15.20 -4.61 1.43
C GLN A 56 -15.99 -3.30 1.55
N ASP A 57 -15.67 -2.28 0.74
CA ASP A 57 -16.36 -0.98 0.78
C ASP A 57 -17.66 -1.01 -0.05
N HIS A 58 -18.77 -0.58 0.55
CA HIS A 58 -20.04 -0.44 -0.16
C HIS A 58 -20.00 0.67 -1.22
N TYR A 59 -19.14 1.68 -1.03
CA TYR A 59 -18.92 2.79 -1.95
C TYR A 59 -17.44 2.96 -2.23
N PRO A 60 -16.87 2.15 -3.16
CA PRO A 60 -15.44 2.11 -3.39
C PRO A 60 -14.82 3.48 -3.65
N SER A 61 -13.75 3.76 -2.90
CA SER A 61 -12.98 4.99 -3.03
C SER A 61 -12.36 5.13 -4.43
N ILE A 62 -12.77 6.17 -5.18
CA ILE A 62 -12.19 6.50 -6.49
C ILE A 62 -10.65 6.63 -6.42
N PRO A 63 -10.05 7.30 -5.41
CA PRO A 63 -8.60 7.29 -5.23
C PRO A 63 -7.97 5.89 -5.14
N MET A 64 -8.63 4.93 -4.49
CA MET A 64 -8.10 3.56 -4.35
C MET A 64 -8.16 2.80 -5.68
N LEU A 65 -9.27 2.92 -6.42
CA LEU A 65 -9.39 2.37 -7.76
C LEU A 65 -8.31 2.94 -8.69
N GLN A 66 -8.06 4.25 -8.62
CA GLN A 66 -7.01 4.89 -9.42
C GLN A 66 -5.60 4.40 -9.04
N ARG A 67 -5.33 4.10 -7.77
CA ARG A 67 -4.06 3.50 -7.33
C ARG A 67 -3.84 2.13 -7.96
N LEU A 68 -4.84 1.26 -7.89
CA LEU A 68 -4.81 -0.07 -8.54
C LEU A 68 -4.56 0.03 -10.05
N LEU A 69 -5.29 0.90 -10.73
CA LEU A 69 -5.17 1.05 -12.19
C LEU A 69 -3.80 1.59 -12.62
N ARG A 70 -3.12 2.40 -11.79
CA ARG A 70 -1.75 2.87 -12.08
C ARG A 70 -0.71 1.76 -12.00
N LEU A 71 -0.95 0.72 -11.20
CA LEU A 71 -0.04 -0.43 -11.05
C LEU A 71 -0.21 -1.48 -12.15
N ALA A 72 -1.28 -1.37 -12.95
CA ALA A 72 -1.58 -2.28 -14.06
C ALA A 72 -1.04 -1.80 -15.42
N ALA A 73 -0.43 -0.60 -15.46
CA ALA A 73 0.10 0.04 -16.66
C ALA A 73 1.63 -0.11 -16.74
#